data_AF-A0A969FNS1-F1
#
_entry.id   AF-A0A969FNS1-F1
#
_cell.length_a   1.000
_cell.length_b   1.000
_cell.length_c   1.000
_cell.angle_alpha   90.00
_cell.angle_beta   90.00
_cell.angle_gamma   90.00
#
_symmetry.space_group_name_H-M   'P 1'
#
loop_
_entity.id
_entity.type
_entity.pdbx_description
1 polymer ?
#
loop_
_entity_poly.entity_id
_entity_poly.type
_entity_poly.pdbx_seq_one_letter_code
_entity_poly.pdbx_strand_id
1 'polypeptide(L)'
;MHQDDVDLGIIDDGTPPRDELNRAIGRMATEMMRWSSAPDFYLSEHVGAAGYTVSLEEYIDRLDSKSLDFVSVTEILGAQPLVGSGHLFERFTREVCDRYYYREAGSNREHEAYLRGLLGELNTLLWWPQNPNLLHPKHDLLRPVTAILWAYRVATGTREFDTWKLFARLANERRRSRDEFRRLERAYTFVETVRHLYQQFAAQEEEIDLSLPVERDNLEQVAVTMGYTDKGVVEAWHHMLVHYHEHVRVGRDAVQSLCEEISRHVQKCTLFAPIVRRRLASRRRPMAATRTSPCPCCARGRTSRASSTGRI
;
A
#
# COMPACT_ATOMS: atom_id res chain seq x y z
N MET A 1 -1.41 8.43 26.98
CA MET A 1 -2.84 8.68 26.72
C MET A 1 -3.00 9.00 25.24
N HIS A 2 -3.04 7.98 24.38
CA HIS A 2 -3.53 8.02 23.00
C HIS A 2 -4.08 6.63 22.69
N GLN A 3 -5.35 6.44 23.03
CA GLN A 3 -6.14 5.29 22.57
C GLN A 3 -6.95 5.81 21.39
N ASP A 4 -6.73 5.20 20.21
CA ASP A 4 -7.34 5.50 18.91
C ASP A 4 -7.71 6.98 18.73
N ASP A 5 -6.74 7.80 18.32
CA ASP A 5 -7.03 9.15 17.85
C ASP A 5 -8.05 9.06 16.70
N VAL A 6 -9.00 9.98 16.66
CA VAL A 6 -10.03 9.97 15.61
C VAL A 6 -9.52 10.82 14.46
N ASP A 7 -9.08 10.17 13.38
CA ASP A 7 -8.65 10.84 12.15
C ASP A 7 -9.85 11.55 11.48
N LEU A 8 -9.82 12.87 11.43
CA LEU A 8 -10.86 13.70 10.86
C LEU A 8 -10.34 14.59 9.73
N GLY A 9 -10.91 14.43 8.54
CA GLY A 9 -10.75 15.35 7.42
C GLY A 9 -11.96 16.27 7.29
N ILE A 10 -11.76 17.59 7.40
CA ILE A 10 -12.84 18.58 7.15
C ILE A 10 -12.66 19.19 5.77
N ILE A 11 -13.59 18.88 4.87
CA ILE A 11 -13.58 19.33 3.49
C ILE A 11 -14.64 20.42 3.31
N ASP A 12 -14.25 21.54 2.70
CA ASP A 12 -15.16 22.61 2.30
C ASP A 12 -15.10 22.88 0.79
N ASP A 13 -16.00 23.73 0.30
CA ASP A 13 -16.14 24.11 -1.11
C ASP A 13 -15.46 25.44 -1.47
N GLY A 14 -14.59 25.95 -0.59
CA GLY A 14 -13.88 27.21 -0.77
C GLY A 14 -14.73 28.46 -0.52
N THR A 15 -15.96 28.32 -0.02
CA THR A 15 -16.86 29.45 0.18
C THR A 15 -16.48 30.34 1.38
N PRO A 16 -16.95 31.61 1.41
CA PRO A 16 -16.60 32.59 2.46
C PRO A 16 -16.82 32.20 3.93
N PRO A 17 -17.76 31.32 4.35
CA PRO A 17 -17.93 31.00 5.77
C PRO A 17 -16.86 30.06 6.37
N ARG A 18 -15.73 29.83 5.68
CA ARG A 18 -14.64 28.97 6.18
C ARG A 18 -14.17 29.32 7.59
N ASP A 19 -14.04 30.61 7.93
CA ASP A 19 -13.60 31.05 9.26
C ASP A 19 -14.61 30.69 10.36
N GLU A 20 -15.90 30.66 10.03
CA GLU A 20 -16.95 30.23 10.95
C GLU A 20 -16.89 28.71 11.15
N LEU A 21 -16.69 27.96 10.07
CA LEU A 21 -16.51 26.51 10.12
C LEU A 21 -15.27 26.14 10.95
N ASN A 22 -14.12 26.76 10.69
CA ASN A 22 -12.89 26.55 11.47
C ASN A 22 -13.10 26.83 12.96
N ARG A 23 -13.83 27.90 13.32
CA ARG A 23 -14.17 28.18 14.72
C ARG A 23 -15.09 27.13 15.32
N ALA A 24 -16.06 26.62 14.56
CA ALA A 24 -16.94 25.55 15.02
C ALA A 24 -16.18 24.24 15.26
N ILE A 25 -15.31 23.84 14.32
CA ILE A 25 -14.45 22.66 14.46
C ILE A 25 -13.47 22.81 15.62
N GLY A 26 -12.85 23.98 15.81
CA GLY A 26 -11.99 24.22 16.95
C GLY A 26 -12.69 24.07 18.30
N ARG A 27 -13.96 24.50 18.42
CA ARG A 27 -14.78 24.25 19.62
C ARG A 27 -15.06 22.76 19.81
N MET A 28 -15.42 22.05 18.74
CA MET A 28 -15.63 20.60 18.78
C MET A 28 -14.38 19.86 19.24
N ALA A 29 -13.21 20.16 18.66
CA ALA A 29 -11.93 19.56 19.04
C ALA A 29 -11.60 19.81 20.51
N THR A 30 -11.87 21.03 21.02
CA THR A 30 -11.68 21.36 22.44
C THR A 30 -12.57 20.53 23.35
N GLU A 31 -13.85 20.33 23.00
CA GLU A 31 -14.74 19.49 23.80
C GLU A 31 -14.40 18.00 23.69
N MET A 32 -14.00 17.52 22.51
CA MET A 32 -13.53 16.14 22.34
C MET A 32 -12.29 15.86 23.16
N MET A 33 -11.32 16.79 23.23
CA MET A 33 -10.13 16.65 24.06
C MET A 33 -10.46 16.61 25.56
N ARG A 34 -11.55 17.26 26.00
CA ARG A 34 -11.97 17.27 27.41
C ARG A 34 -12.66 15.98 27.84
N TRP A 35 -13.45 15.38 26.95
CA TRP A 35 -14.41 14.33 27.31
C TRP A 35 -14.17 12.99 26.59
N SER A 36 -13.32 12.95 25.57
CA SER A 36 -13.08 11.78 24.71
C SER A 36 -11.64 11.76 24.17
N SER A 37 -11.39 11.08 23.04
CA SER A 37 -10.12 11.13 22.32
C SER A 37 -9.95 12.45 21.56
N ALA A 38 -8.70 12.92 21.44
CA ALA A 38 -8.39 14.06 20.61
C ALA A 38 -8.59 13.69 19.13
N PRO A 39 -9.22 14.56 18.31
CA PRO A 39 -9.23 14.36 16.88
C PRO A 39 -7.84 14.65 16.30
N ASP A 40 -7.39 13.79 15.41
CA ASP A 40 -6.21 14.05 14.58
C ASP A 40 -6.68 14.68 13.25
N PHE A 41 -6.16 15.85 12.93
CA PHE A 41 -6.46 16.57 11.70
C PHE A 41 -5.33 16.46 10.66
N TYR A 42 -4.63 15.32 10.63
CA TYR A 42 -3.50 15.00 9.76
C TYR A 42 -3.65 15.55 8.33
N LEU A 43 -4.78 15.32 7.67
CA LEU A 43 -5.01 15.79 6.30
C LEU A 43 -5.01 17.32 6.18
N SER A 44 -5.54 18.03 7.18
CA SER A 44 -5.53 19.49 7.19
C SER A 44 -4.12 20.06 7.39
N GLU A 45 -3.30 19.39 8.21
CA GLU A 45 -1.91 19.79 8.46
C GLU A 45 -1.02 19.59 7.21
N HIS A 46 -1.28 18.54 6.44
CA HIS A 46 -0.46 18.18 5.28
C HIS A 46 -0.93 18.83 3.98
N VAL A 47 -2.23 19.12 3.85
CA VAL A 47 -2.83 19.64 2.62
C VAL A 47 -3.24 21.12 2.74
N GLY A 48 -3.84 21.51 3.86
CA GLY A 48 -4.46 22.83 4.04
C GLY A 48 -3.47 23.99 4.09
N ALA A 49 -3.96 25.19 3.76
CA ALA A 49 -3.19 26.43 3.91
C ALA A 49 -3.24 27.00 5.35
N ALA A 50 -4.36 26.82 6.06
CA ALA A 50 -4.52 27.26 7.46
C ALA A 50 -5.78 26.66 8.12
N GLY A 51 -5.66 26.24 9.38
CA GLY A 51 -6.78 25.82 10.23
C GLY A 51 -7.06 24.32 10.18
N TYR A 52 -8.30 23.93 10.44
CA TYR A 52 -8.77 22.55 10.50
C TYR A 52 -9.46 22.09 9.20
N THR A 53 -9.67 23.00 8.24
CA THR A 53 -10.41 22.72 7.01
C THR A 53 -9.55 22.87 5.76
N VAL A 54 -9.91 22.13 4.72
CA VAL A 54 -9.24 22.14 3.41
C VAL A 54 -10.30 22.19 2.32
N SER A 55 -10.20 23.14 1.39
CA SER A 55 -11.07 23.10 0.21
C SER A 55 -10.74 21.93 -0.71
N LEU A 56 -11.74 21.50 -1.45
CA LEU A 56 -11.54 20.61 -2.59
C LEU A 56 -10.49 21.14 -3.58
N GLU A 57 -10.49 22.45 -3.84
CA GLU A 57 -9.52 23.11 -4.72
C GLU A 57 -8.09 23.02 -4.16
N GLU A 58 -7.90 23.20 -2.85
CA GLU A 58 -6.60 23.00 -2.20
C GLU A 58 -6.10 21.55 -2.33
N TYR A 59 -6.98 20.55 -2.20
CA TYR A 59 -6.61 19.16 -2.49
C TYR A 59 -6.14 18.99 -3.93
N ILE A 60 -6.89 19.53 -4.89
CA ILE A 60 -6.56 19.44 -6.32
C ILE A 60 -5.21 20.10 -6.61
N ASP A 61 -4.96 21.30 -6.09
CA ASP A 61 -3.71 22.04 -6.30
C ASP A 61 -2.51 21.33 -5.70
N ARG A 62 -2.66 20.75 -4.50
CA ARG A 62 -1.60 19.95 -3.85
C ARG A 62 -1.28 18.67 -4.62
N LEU A 63 -2.31 18.03 -5.17
CA LEU A 63 -2.15 16.87 -6.04
C LEU A 63 -1.45 17.21 -7.36
N ASP A 64 -1.86 18.29 -8.01
CA ASP A 64 -1.30 18.73 -9.28
C ASP A 64 0.16 19.19 -9.14
N SER A 65 0.50 19.82 -8.01
CA SER A 65 1.87 20.17 -7.63
C SER A 65 2.74 18.98 -7.20
N LYS A 66 2.16 17.78 -7.02
CA LYS A 66 2.84 16.54 -6.58
C LYS A 66 3.54 16.67 -5.22
N SER A 67 2.90 17.37 -4.30
CA SER A 67 3.45 17.64 -2.97
C SER A 67 3.02 16.62 -1.90
N LEU A 68 2.13 15.67 -2.23
CA LEU A 68 1.66 14.66 -1.29
C LEU A 68 2.47 13.36 -1.42
N ASP A 69 2.87 12.82 -0.27
CA ASP A 69 3.46 11.49 -0.17
C ASP A 69 2.39 10.39 -0.20
N PHE A 70 2.83 9.14 -0.31
CA PHE A 70 1.90 8.01 -0.40
C PHE A 70 1.13 7.76 0.91
N VAL A 71 1.64 8.22 2.06
CA VAL A 71 0.96 8.08 3.37
C VAL A 71 -0.28 8.97 3.35
N SER A 72 -0.09 10.26 3.05
CA SER A 72 -1.17 11.23 2.87
C SER A 72 -2.21 10.78 1.84
N VAL A 73 -1.75 10.19 0.73
CA VAL A 73 -2.65 9.62 -0.28
C VAL A 73 -3.44 8.42 0.26
N THR A 74 -2.84 7.57 1.08
CA THR A 74 -3.53 6.42 1.69
C THR A 74 -4.64 6.91 2.63
N GLU A 75 -4.37 7.94 3.43
CA GLU A 75 -5.38 8.59 4.28
C GLU A 75 -6.54 9.17 3.46
N ILE A 76 -6.23 9.89 2.37
CA ILE A 76 -7.23 10.42 1.43
C ILE A 76 -8.10 9.29 0.85
N LEU A 77 -7.49 8.18 0.45
CA LEU A 77 -8.21 7.03 -0.12
C LEU A 77 -9.02 6.26 0.94
N GLY A 78 -8.63 6.36 2.22
CA GLY A 78 -9.29 5.84 3.41
C GLY A 78 -10.53 6.61 3.82
N ALA A 79 -10.64 7.87 3.43
CA ALA A 79 -11.70 8.77 3.86
C ALA A 79 -13.11 8.21 3.58
N GLN A 80 -13.95 8.25 4.62
CA GLN A 80 -15.39 7.94 4.56
C GLN A 80 -16.20 9.13 5.07
N PRO A 81 -17.40 9.39 4.51
CA PRO A 81 -18.20 10.52 4.93
C PRO A 81 -18.83 10.21 6.30
N LEU A 82 -18.52 11.03 7.31
CA LEU A 82 -19.15 10.95 8.63
C LEU A 82 -20.44 11.79 8.67
N VAL A 83 -20.34 13.08 8.32
CA VAL A 83 -21.48 14.01 8.24
C VAL A 83 -21.28 15.00 7.10
N GLY A 84 -22.36 15.61 6.61
CA GLY A 84 -22.28 16.76 5.70
C GLY A 84 -22.80 16.49 4.29
N SER A 85 -22.26 17.23 3.31
CA SER A 85 -22.76 17.23 1.93
C SER A 85 -22.29 16.00 1.15
N GLY A 86 -23.24 15.12 0.80
CA GLY A 86 -22.97 13.99 -0.09
C GLY A 86 -22.46 14.43 -1.46
N HIS A 87 -22.96 15.55 -2.00
CA HIS A 87 -22.49 16.08 -3.28
C HIS A 87 -21.02 16.53 -3.23
N LEU A 88 -20.61 17.19 -2.15
CA LEU A 88 -19.21 17.60 -1.97
C LEU A 88 -18.30 16.37 -1.86
N PHE A 89 -18.73 15.34 -1.11
CA PHE A 89 -17.97 14.11 -0.96
C PHE A 89 -17.89 13.30 -2.27
N GLU A 90 -18.96 13.27 -3.07
CA GLU A 90 -18.94 12.67 -4.41
C GLU A 90 -17.96 13.40 -5.35
N ARG A 91 -17.93 14.74 -5.30
CA ARG A 91 -16.95 15.54 -6.04
C ARG A 91 -15.54 15.24 -5.57
N PHE A 92 -15.28 15.24 -4.26
CA PHE A 92 -13.99 14.85 -3.69
C PHE A 92 -13.54 13.47 -4.17
N THR A 93 -14.42 12.47 -4.09
CA THR A 93 -14.12 11.11 -4.56
C THR A 93 -13.72 11.10 -6.03
N ARG A 94 -14.49 11.78 -6.88
CA ARG A 94 -14.28 11.81 -8.34
C ARG A 94 -13.05 12.60 -8.75
N GLU A 95 -12.84 13.75 -8.14
CA GLU A 95 -11.82 14.72 -8.52
C GLU A 95 -10.47 14.45 -7.85
N VAL A 96 -10.45 13.79 -6.69
CA VAL A 96 -9.25 13.51 -5.87
C VAL A 96 -8.96 12.01 -5.86
N CYS A 97 -9.84 11.19 -5.26
CA CYS A 97 -9.56 9.77 -5.02
C CYS A 97 -9.44 8.95 -6.32
N ASP A 98 -10.31 9.19 -7.29
CA ASP A 98 -10.37 8.38 -8.53
C ASP A 98 -9.09 8.46 -9.38
N ARG A 99 -8.21 9.44 -9.14
CA ARG A 99 -6.91 9.57 -9.83
C ARG A 99 -5.97 8.39 -9.53
N TYR A 100 -6.13 7.77 -8.37
CA TYR A 100 -5.25 6.71 -7.88
C TYR A 100 -5.73 5.30 -8.20
N TYR A 101 -6.97 5.15 -8.65
CA TYR A 101 -7.49 3.85 -9.09
C TYR A 101 -7.09 3.56 -10.53
N TYR A 102 -6.80 2.29 -10.82
CA TYR A 102 -6.43 1.86 -12.15
C TYR A 102 -7.54 2.14 -13.17
N ARG A 103 -7.17 2.73 -14.32
CA ARG A 103 -8.05 2.96 -15.46
C ARG A 103 -7.46 2.30 -16.71
N GLU A 104 -8.24 1.49 -17.41
CA GLU A 104 -7.77 0.85 -18.65
C GLU A 104 -7.48 1.89 -19.75
N ALA A 105 -8.33 2.92 -19.83
CA ALA A 105 -8.17 4.06 -20.72
C ALA A 105 -7.75 5.31 -19.94
N GLY A 106 -6.72 6.00 -20.41
CA GLY A 106 -6.24 7.27 -19.85
C GLY A 106 -4.86 7.18 -19.18
N SER A 107 -4.49 8.26 -18.51
CA SER A 107 -3.25 8.34 -17.74
C SER A 107 -3.40 7.58 -16.41
N ASN A 108 -2.47 6.69 -16.12
CA ASN A 108 -2.33 6.02 -14.81
C ASN A 108 -1.12 6.56 -14.04
N ARG A 109 -0.77 7.84 -14.23
CA ARG A 109 0.44 8.43 -13.64
C ARG A 109 0.41 8.41 -12.12
N GLU A 110 -0.67 8.92 -11.55
CA GLU A 110 -0.87 9.06 -10.11
C GLU A 110 -1.00 7.67 -9.47
N HIS A 111 -1.76 6.78 -10.11
CA HIS A 111 -1.83 5.36 -9.79
C HIS A 111 -0.45 4.68 -9.76
N GLU A 112 0.37 4.86 -10.79
CA GLU A 112 1.74 4.31 -10.85
C GLU A 112 2.62 4.87 -9.72
N ALA A 113 2.60 6.19 -9.52
CA ALA A 113 3.42 6.86 -8.51
C ALA A 113 3.07 6.36 -7.10
N TYR A 114 1.78 6.27 -6.79
CA TYR A 114 1.28 5.77 -5.51
C TYR A 114 1.70 4.32 -5.26
N LEU A 115 1.46 3.41 -6.22
CA LEU A 115 1.86 2.02 -6.08
C LEU A 115 3.37 1.83 -5.94
N ARG A 116 4.19 2.65 -6.60
CA ARG A 116 5.64 2.63 -6.41
C ARG A 116 6.05 3.06 -5.01
N GLY A 117 5.38 4.07 -4.45
CA GLY A 117 5.57 4.50 -3.06
C GLY A 117 5.28 3.36 -2.08
N LEU A 118 4.09 2.76 -2.18
CA LEU A 118 3.68 1.62 -1.35
C LEU A 118 4.62 0.41 -1.50
N LEU A 119 5.04 0.07 -2.72
CA LEU A 119 6.00 -1.01 -2.93
C LEU A 119 7.36 -0.71 -2.27
N GLY A 120 7.80 0.55 -2.25
CA GLY A 120 9.02 0.97 -1.56
C GLY A 120 8.91 0.77 -0.05
N GLU A 121 7.78 1.17 0.54
CA GLU A 121 7.49 0.96 1.96
C GLU A 121 7.41 -0.54 2.30
N LEU A 122 6.66 -1.32 1.54
CA LEU A 122 6.53 -2.76 1.73
C LEU A 122 7.89 -3.46 1.71
N ASN A 123 8.76 -3.11 0.77
CA ASN A 123 10.12 -3.65 0.74
C ASN A 123 10.92 -3.28 1.99
N THR A 124 10.73 -2.06 2.51
CA THR A 124 11.38 -1.60 3.73
C THR A 124 10.89 -2.40 4.94
N LEU A 125 9.58 -2.53 5.10
CA LEU A 125 8.95 -3.27 6.19
C LEU A 125 9.33 -4.76 6.18
N LEU A 126 9.43 -5.36 4.98
CA LEU A 126 9.78 -6.76 4.81
C LEU A 126 11.28 -7.04 5.06
N TRP A 127 12.15 -6.05 4.87
CA TRP A 127 13.61 -6.19 5.02
C TRP A 127 14.08 -6.25 6.47
N TRP A 128 13.41 -5.56 7.39
CA TRP A 128 13.88 -5.50 8.77
C TRP A 128 13.76 -6.86 9.47
N PRO A 129 14.84 -7.35 10.11
CA PRO A 129 14.79 -8.60 10.86
C PRO A 129 13.91 -8.42 12.10
N GLN A 130 13.15 -9.45 12.45
CA GLN A 130 12.36 -9.43 13.69
C GLN A 130 13.29 -9.56 14.90
N ASN A 131 13.05 -8.73 15.91
CA ASN A 131 13.73 -8.86 17.19
C ASN A 131 13.03 -9.99 17.98
N PRO A 132 13.73 -11.08 18.35
CA PRO A 132 13.10 -12.20 19.04
C PRO A 132 12.64 -11.86 20.47
N ASN A 133 13.09 -10.75 21.05
CA ASN A 133 12.76 -10.33 22.40
C ASN A 133 11.73 -9.18 22.44
N LEU A 134 11.25 -8.72 21.29
CA LEU A 134 10.34 -7.58 21.20
C LEU A 134 9.25 -7.91 20.18
N LEU A 135 7.99 -7.92 20.61
CA LEU A 135 6.87 -8.04 19.69
C LEU A 135 6.37 -6.65 19.33
N HIS A 136 6.14 -6.43 18.05
CA HIS A 136 5.50 -5.20 17.60
C HIS A 136 4.45 -5.56 16.53
N PRO A 137 3.25 -6.03 16.94
CA PRO A 137 2.24 -6.58 16.03
C PRO A 137 1.98 -5.73 14.78
N LYS A 138 1.95 -4.40 14.97
CA LYS A 138 1.78 -3.42 13.91
C LYS A 138 2.88 -3.50 12.84
N HIS A 139 4.15 -3.51 13.25
CA HIS A 139 5.29 -3.53 12.32
C HIS A 139 5.63 -4.95 11.84
N ASP A 140 5.41 -5.93 12.70
CA ASP A 140 5.66 -7.34 12.42
C ASP A 140 4.83 -7.83 11.23
N LEU A 141 3.52 -7.51 11.22
CA LEU A 141 2.63 -7.99 10.17
C LEU A 141 1.49 -7.02 9.77
N LEU A 142 0.84 -6.31 10.70
CA LEU A 142 -0.41 -5.61 10.37
C LEU A 142 -0.21 -4.50 9.33
N ARG A 143 0.83 -3.67 9.48
CA ARG A 143 1.17 -2.61 8.51
C ARG A 143 1.54 -3.16 7.13
N PRO A 144 2.42 -4.18 6.99
CA PRO A 144 2.63 -4.86 5.72
C PRO A 144 1.34 -5.38 5.06
N VAL A 145 0.43 -5.99 5.84
CA VAL A 145 -0.85 -6.50 5.34
C VAL A 145 -1.71 -5.35 4.81
N THR A 146 -1.90 -4.29 5.61
CA THR A 146 -2.71 -3.14 5.23
C THR A 146 -2.16 -2.48 3.96
N ALA A 147 -0.85 -2.28 3.87
CA ALA A 147 -0.21 -1.71 2.69
C ALA A 147 -0.42 -2.55 1.41
N ILE A 148 -0.29 -3.89 1.48
CA ILE A 148 -0.55 -4.74 0.31
C ILE A 148 -2.03 -4.76 -0.07
N LEU A 149 -2.94 -4.76 0.91
CA LEU A 149 -4.38 -4.68 0.65
C LEU A 149 -4.74 -3.37 -0.05
N TRP A 150 -4.16 -2.24 0.37
CA TRP A 150 -4.31 -0.95 -0.31
C TRP A 150 -3.83 -0.99 -1.76
N ALA A 151 -2.66 -1.59 -2.01
CA ALA A 151 -2.15 -1.76 -3.36
C ALA A 151 -3.11 -2.56 -4.25
N TYR A 152 -3.67 -3.66 -3.74
CA TYR A 152 -4.67 -4.45 -4.48
C TYR A 152 -5.98 -3.71 -4.66
N ARG A 153 -6.44 -2.97 -3.65
CA ARG A 153 -7.67 -2.19 -3.70
C ARG A 153 -7.62 -1.19 -4.85
N VAL A 154 -6.57 -0.39 -4.95
CA VAL A 154 -6.43 0.60 -6.03
C VAL A 154 -6.16 -0.04 -7.40
N ALA A 155 -5.43 -1.16 -7.44
CA ALA A 155 -5.15 -1.88 -8.69
C ALA A 155 -6.38 -2.62 -9.25
N THR A 156 -7.33 -3.01 -8.40
CA THR A 156 -8.58 -3.70 -8.79
C THR A 156 -9.76 -2.76 -9.00
N GLY A 157 -9.68 -1.51 -8.54
CA GLY A 157 -10.85 -0.62 -8.55
C GLY A 157 -11.82 -0.86 -7.38
N THR A 158 -11.44 -1.67 -6.39
CA THR A 158 -12.32 -2.05 -5.27
C THR A 158 -12.52 -0.87 -4.32
N ARG A 159 -13.78 -0.61 -3.92
CA ARG A 159 -14.16 0.47 -2.98
C ARG A 159 -14.63 -0.07 -1.63
N GLU A 160 -14.21 -1.28 -1.29
CA GLU A 160 -14.46 -1.86 0.02
C GLU A 160 -13.46 -1.29 1.04
N PHE A 161 -13.97 -0.87 2.19
CA PHE A 161 -13.18 -0.28 3.28
C PHE A 161 -13.04 -1.24 4.46
N ASP A 162 -13.94 -2.22 4.57
CA ASP A 162 -13.86 -3.28 5.57
C ASP A 162 -12.77 -4.29 5.17
N THR A 163 -11.77 -4.47 6.05
CA THR A 163 -10.60 -5.33 5.81
C THR A 163 -10.99 -6.78 5.50
N TRP A 164 -11.94 -7.36 6.25
CA TRP A 164 -12.37 -8.75 6.08
C TRP A 164 -13.17 -8.94 4.80
N LYS A 165 -14.07 -8.00 4.47
CA LYS A 165 -14.78 -8.02 3.19
C LYS A 165 -13.80 -7.85 2.03
N LEU A 166 -12.76 -7.04 2.18
CA LEU A 166 -11.72 -6.87 1.18
C LEU A 166 -10.93 -8.17 0.96
N PHE A 167 -10.52 -8.87 2.03
CA PHE A 167 -9.92 -10.21 1.92
C PHE A 167 -10.81 -11.17 1.14
N ALA A 168 -12.07 -11.31 1.56
CA ALA A 168 -13.03 -12.21 0.92
C ALA A 168 -13.23 -11.88 -0.56
N ARG A 169 -13.34 -10.59 -0.89
CA ARG A 169 -13.49 -10.11 -2.27
C ARG A 169 -12.26 -10.41 -3.11
N LEU A 170 -11.07 -10.06 -2.64
CA LEU A 170 -9.81 -10.30 -3.36
C LEU A 170 -9.56 -11.80 -3.57
N ALA A 171 -9.81 -12.64 -2.57
CA ALA A 171 -9.69 -14.10 -2.69
C ALA A 171 -10.67 -14.71 -3.72
N ASN A 172 -11.85 -14.09 -3.89
CA ASN A 172 -12.85 -14.51 -4.88
C ASN A 172 -12.48 -14.08 -6.30
N GLU A 173 -12.07 -12.81 -6.47
CA GLU A 173 -11.72 -12.22 -7.77
C GLU A 173 -10.37 -12.71 -8.30
N ARG A 174 -9.37 -12.92 -7.44
CA ARG A 174 -8.01 -13.33 -7.79
C ARG A 174 -7.78 -14.81 -7.55
N ARG A 175 -8.37 -15.66 -8.40
CA ARG A 175 -8.26 -17.13 -8.29
C ARG A 175 -6.84 -17.66 -8.18
N ARG A 176 -5.86 -17.01 -8.84
CA ARG A 176 -4.45 -17.43 -8.83
C ARG A 176 -3.75 -17.18 -7.49
N SER A 177 -4.20 -16.19 -6.74
CA SER A 177 -3.57 -15.71 -5.49
C SER A 177 -4.51 -15.93 -4.29
N ARG A 178 -5.54 -16.76 -4.48
CA ARG A 178 -6.62 -16.99 -3.51
C ARG A 178 -6.07 -17.57 -2.21
N ASP A 179 -5.15 -18.51 -2.33
CA ASP A 179 -4.60 -19.20 -1.17
C ASP A 179 -3.65 -18.29 -0.38
N GLU A 180 -2.93 -17.41 -1.07
CA GLU A 180 -2.13 -16.33 -0.49
C GLU A 180 -3.01 -15.37 0.31
N PHE A 181 -4.13 -14.89 -0.25
CA PHE A 181 -5.07 -14.03 0.48
C PHE A 181 -5.66 -14.72 1.71
N ARG A 182 -6.02 -16.01 1.61
CA ARG A 182 -6.54 -16.77 2.76
C ARG A 182 -5.50 -17.02 3.84
N ARG A 183 -4.24 -17.24 3.46
CA ARG A 183 -3.12 -17.36 4.40
C ARG A 183 -2.88 -16.03 5.10
N LEU A 184 -2.90 -14.94 4.33
CA LEU A 184 -2.71 -13.59 4.83
C LEU A 184 -3.83 -13.18 5.78
N GLU A 185 -5.09 -13.46 5.45
CA GLU A 185 -6.26 -13.23 6.31
C GLU A 185 -6.10 -13.95 7.66
N ARG A 186 -5.78 -15.26 7.65
CA ARG A 186 -5.58 -16.02 8.89
C ARG A 186 -4.44 -15.46 9.75
N ALA A 187 -3.33 -15.08 9.12
CA ALA A 187 -2.19 -14.50 9.82
C ALA A 187 -2.53 -13.12 10.41
N TYR A 188 -3.19 -12.27 9.62
CA TYR A 188 -3.67 -10.97 10.04
C TYR A 188 -4.62 -11.09 11.23
N THR A 189 -5.67 -11.93 11.12
CA THR A 189 -6.64 -12.13 12.21
C THR A 189 -5.97 -12.62 13.49
N PHE A 190 -5.00 -13.53 13.40
CA PHE A 190 -4.28 -13.99 14.59
C PHE A 190 -3.50 -12.86 15.27
N VAL A 191 -2.65 -12.16 14.52
CA VAL A 191 -1.80 -11.07 15.06
C VAL A 191 -2.65 -9.91 15.56
N GLU A 192 -3.73 -9.60 14.85
CA GLU A 192 -4.69 -8.58 15.24
C GLU A 192 -5.42 -8.97 16.53
N THR A 193 -5.83 -10.23 16.69
CA THR A 193 -6.45 -10.72 17.93
C THR A 193 -5.49 -10.60 19.10
N VAL A 194 -4.22 -11.00 18.94
CA VAL A 194 -3.18 -10.83 19.96
C VAL A 194 -3.05 -9.36 20.34
N ARG A 195 -2.91 -8.44 19.37
CA ARG A 195 -2.80 -7.00 19.63
C ARG A 195 -3.99 -6.47 20.40
N HIS A 196 -5.21 -6.78 19.95
CA HIS A 196 -6.44 -6.28 20.57
C HIS A 196 -6.60 -6.77 22.01
N LEU A 197 -6.37 -8.07 22.26
CA LEU A 197 -6.43 -8.62 23.61
C LEU A 197 -5.34 -8.03 24.50
N TYR A 198 -4.12 -7.90 23.97
CA TYR A 198 -3.03 -7.29 24.72
C TYR A 198 -3.36 -5.87 25.19
N GLN A 199 -3.91 -5.05 24.29
CA GLN A 199 -4.32 -3.67 24.59
C GLN A 199 -5.45 -3.57 25.63
N GLN A 200 -6.21 -4.64 25.86
CA GLN A 200 -7.19 -4.69 26.95
C GLN A 200 -6.54 -4.88 28.33
N PHE A 201 -5.37 -5.53 28.40
CA PHE A 201 -4.65 -5.80 29.64
C PHE A 201 -3.56 -4.75 29.93
N ALA A 202 -2.82 -4.35 28.90
CA ALA A 202 -1.74 -3.38 28.95
C ALA A 202 -2.12 -2.15 28.14
N ALA A 203 -2.73 -1.17 28.81
CA ALA A 203 -3.12 0.07 28.15
C ALA A 203 -1.87 0.83 27.66
N GLN A 204 -1.85 1.18 26.36
CA GLN A 204 -0.94 2.15 25.71
C GLN A 204 0.40 1.63 25.17
N GLU A 205 0.74 0.35 25.29
CA GLU A 205 1.99 -0.18 24.72
C GLU A 205 1.74 -0.82 23.33
N GLU A 206 2.38 -0.28 22.27
CA GLU A 206 2.37 -0.87 20.91
C GLU A 206 3.50 -1.89 20.70
N GLU A 207 4.51 -1.83 21.56
CA GLU A 207 5.67 -2.73 21.62
C GLU A 207 5.61 -3.53 22.91
N ILE A 208 5.92 -4.83 22.84
CA ILE A 208 5.83 -5.77 23.96
C ILE A 208 7.23 -6.31 24.22
N ASP A 209 7.89 -5.82 25.27
CA ASP A 209 9.25 -6.22 25.62
C ASP A 209 9.22 -7.52 26.45
N LEU A 210 9.60 -8.62 25.81
CA LEU A 210 9.62 -9.94 26.43
C LEU A 210 10.68 -10.05 27.54
N SER A 211 11.55 -9.07 27.77
CA SER A 211 12.47 -9.05 28.91
C SER A 211 11.78 -8.62 30.21
N LEU A 212 10.66 -7.92 30.13
CA LEU A 212 9.94 -7.39 31.27
C LEU A 212 8.95 -8.43 31.83
N PRO A 213 8.97 -8.72 33.14
CA PRO A 213 8.04 -9.68 33.75
C PRO A 213 6.57 -9.29 33.58
N VAL A 214 6.25 -8.00 33.70
CA VAL A 214 4.87 -7.51 33.55
C VAL A 214 4.28 -7.78 32.17
N GLU A 215 5.10 -7.61 31.11
CA GLU A 215 4.69 -7.88 29.73
C GLU A 215 4.41 -9.38 29.52
N ARG A 216 5.20 -10.26 30.17
CA ARG A 216 4.97 -11.70 30.13
C ARG A 216 3.69 -12.09 30.87
N ASP A 217 3.42 -11.50 32.03
CA ASP A 217 2.20 -11.74 32.80
C ASP A 217 0.96 -11.31 31.99
N ASN A 218 1.04 -10.19 31.28
CA ASN A 218 -0.01 -9.73 30.36
C ASN A 218 -0.19 -10.70 29.18
N LEU A 219 0.91 -11.15 28.57
CA LEU A 219 0.88 -12.14 27.47
C LEU A 219 0.30 -13.49 27.92
N GLU A 220 0.53 -13.90 29.16
CA GLU A 220 -0.09 -15.09 29.74
C GLU A 220 -1.61 -14.96 29.81
N GLN A 221 -2.12 -13.79 30.24
CA GLN A 221 -3.57 -13.54 30.21
C GLN A 221 -4.12 -13.55 28.78
N VAL A 222 -3.40 -12.98 27.81
CA VAL A 222 -3.78 -13.05 26.39
C VAL A 222 -3.83 -14.50 25.92
N ALA A 223 -2.81 -15.30 26.21
CA ALA A 223 -2.71 -16.69 25.78
C ALA A 223 -3.86 -17.54 26.35
N VAL A 224 -4.14 -17.43 27.65
CA VAL A 224 -5.26 -18.11 28.29
C VAL A 224 -6.59 -17.67 27.67
N THR A 225 -6.77 -16.38 27.42
CA THR A 225 -7.98 -15.84 26.77
C THR A 225 -8.17 -16.37 25.34
N MET A 226 -7.07 -16.57 24.60
CA MET A 226 -7.07 -17.20 23.28
C MET A 226 -7.25 -18.72 23.34
N GLY A 227 -7.36 -19.32 24.54
CA GLY A 227 -7.60 -20.75 24.74
C GLY A 227 -6.34 -21.61 24.80
N TYR A 228 -5.15 -21.01 24.96
CA TYR A 228 -3.93 -21.75 25.25
C TYR A 228 -3.94 -22.23 26.70
N THR A 229 -3.25 -23.34 26.95
CA THR A 229 -3.08 -23.92 28.28
C THR A 229 -1.65 -24.40 28.43
N ASP A 230 -1.18 -24.43 29.67
CA ASP A 230 0.10 -25.05 30.01
C ASP A 230 0.16 -26.51 29.56
N LYS A 231 1.32 -26.92 29.07
CA LYS A 231 1.61 -28.32 28.73
C LYS A 231 2.94 -28.75 29.36
N GLY A 232 2.82 -29.39 30.52
CA GLY A 232 3.98 -29.81 31.29
C GLY A 232 4.72 -28.60 31.86
N VAL A 233 5.95 -28.37 31.41
CA VAL A 233 6.81 -27.25 31.86
C VAL A 233 6.72 -26.01 30.96
N VAL A 234 5.95 -26.08 29.88
CA VAL A 234 5.78 -24.97 28.93
C VAL A 234 4.49 -24.25 29.25
N GLU A 235 4.61 -22.97 29.57
CA GLU A 235 3.48 -22.09 29.90
C GLU A 235 2.68 -21.71 28.64
N ALA A 236 1.41 -21.37 28.82
CA ALA A 236 0.48 -21.06 27.73
C ALA A 236 1.02 -19.95 26.80
N TRP A 237 1.61 -18.88 27.34
CA TRP A 237 2.15 -17.78 26.54
C TRP A 237 3.29 -18.19 25.62
N HIS A 238 4.13 -19.15 26.02
CA HIS A 238 5.20 -19.67 25.15
C HIS A 238 4.62 -20.37 23.91
N HIS A 239 3.53 -21.13 24.06
CA HIS A 239 2.84 -21.75 22.93
C HIS A 239 2.24 -20.70 21.99
N MET A 240 1.59 -19.68 22.54
CA MET A 240 1.05 -18.57 21.75
C MET A 240 2.16 -17.83 21.00
N LEU A 241 3.30 -17.58 21.63
CA LEU A 241 4.44 -16.87 21.05
C LEU A 241 5.01 -17.61 19.82
N VAL A 242 5.11 -18.94 19.89
CA VAL A 242 5.52 -19.75 18.73
C VAL A 242 4.54 -19.55 17.57
N HIS A 243 3.24 -19.67 17.82
CA HIS A 243 2.23 -19.46 16.78
C HIS A 243 2.21 -18.01 16.27
N TYR A 244 2.47 -17.02 17.12
CA TYR A 244 2.62 -15.62 16.71
C TYR A 244 3.72 -15.47 15.66
N HIS A 245 4.92 -15.95 15.94
CA HIS A 245 6.03 -15.87 14.99
C HIS A 245 5.79 -16.70 13.72
N GLU A 246 5.11 -17.84 13.83
CA GLU A 246 4.69 -18.63 12.66
C GLU A 246 3.72 -17.86 11.78
N HIS A 247 2.70 -17.22 12.36
CA HIS A 247 1.74 -16.39 11.65
C HIS A 247 2.41 -15.16 11.02
N VAL A 248 3.30 -14.49 11.74
CA VAL A 248 4.06 -13.36 11.18
C VAL A 248 4.88 -13.82 9.98
N ARG A 249 5.63 -14.92 10.09
CA ARG A 249 6.42 -15.45 8.97
C ARG A 249 5.53 -15.79 7.77
N VAL A 250 4.46 -16.56 7.98
CA VAL A 250 3.52 -16.95 6.91
C VAL A 250 2.88 -15.73 6.27
N GLY A 251 2.51 -14.73 7.08
CA GLY A 251 1.93 -13.48 6.60
C GLY A 251 2.92 -12.68 5.76
N ARG A 252 4.16 -12.50 6.22
CA ARG A 252 5.22 -11.80 5.48
C ARG A 252 5.55 -12.48 4.16
N ASP A 253 5.65 -13.81 4.14
CA ASP A 253 5.86 -14.59 2.91
C ASP A 253 4.70 -14.38 1.91
N ALA A 254 3.45 -14.36 2.40
CA ALA A 254 2.29 -14.09 1.57
C ALA A 254 2.28 -12.65 1.03
N VAL A 255 2.63 -11.64 1.84
CA VAL A 255 2.80 -10.25 1.39
C VAL A 255 3.85 -10.19 0.28
N GLN A 256 5.01 -10.83 0.47
CA GLN A 256 6.09 -10.83 -0.50
C GLN A 256 5.66 -11.45 -1.84
N SER A 257 4.96 -12.57 -1.81
CA SER A 257 4.41 -13.20 -3.02
C SER A 257 3.42 -12.28 -3.75
N LEU A 258 2.52 -11.63 -3.00
CA LEU A 258 1.52 -10.71 -3.54
C LEU A 258 2.16 -9.42 -4.11
N CYS A 259 3.30 -8.95 -3.56
CA CYS A 259 4.07 -7.82 -4.09
C CYS A 259 4.57 -8.06 -5.52
N GLU A 260 4.89 -9.30 -5.90
CA GLU A 260 5.34 -9.62 -7.26
C GLU A 260 4.25 -9.37 -8.30
N GLU A 261 3.00 -9.61 -7.96
CA GLU A 261 1.85 -9.32 -8.82
C GLU A 261 1.61 -7.83 -8.98
N ILE A 262 1.65 -7.06 -7.89
CA ILE A 262 1.55 -5.60 -7.95
C ILE A 262 2.71 -5.00 -8.73
N SER A 263 3.93 -5.51 -8.55
CA SER A 263 5.10 -5.10 -9.33
C SER A 263 4.89 -5.33 -10.83
N ARG A 264 4.34 -6.48 -11.21
CA ARG A 264 3.96 -6.78 -12.60
C ARG A 264 2.84 -5.86 -13.12
N HIS A 265 1.87 -5.52 -12.28
CA HIS A 265 0.82 -4.56 -12.62
C HIS A 265 1.40 -3.17 -12.90
N VAL A 266 2.25 -2.65 -12.01
CA VAL A 266 2.97 -1.39 -12.19
C VAL A 266 3.79 -1.39 -13.48
N GLN A 267 4.49 -2.49 -13.80
CA GLN A 267 5.25 -2.63 -15.05
C GLN A 267 4.36 -2.62 -16.31
N LYS A 268 3.08 -3.00 -16.21
CA LYS A 268 2.13 -2.97 -17.34
C LYS A 268 1.52 -1.59 -17.53
N CYS A 269 1.19 -0.90 -16.45
CA CYS A 269 0.59 0.44 -16.49
C CYS A 269 1.63 1.56 -16.56
N THR A 270 2.92 1.24 -16.51
CA THR A 270 3.97 2.26 -16.47
C THR A 270 4.00 3.15 -17.71
N LEU A 271 4.07 4.46 -17.50
CA LEU A 271 4.24 5.44 -18.57
C LEU A 271 5.57 5.27 -19.33
N PHE A 272 6.54 4.59 -18.72
CA PHE A 272 7.83 4.27 -19.33
C PHE A 272 7.79 3.01 -20.21
N ALA A 273 6.66 2.29 -20.29
CA ALA A 273 6.55 1.04 -21.02
C ALA A 273 7.00 1.15 -22.50
N PRO A 274 6.69 2.24 -23.24
CA PRO A 274 7.18 2.41 -24.61
C PRO A 274 8.70 2.54 -24.70
N ILE A 275 9.33 3.23 -23.74
CA ILE A 275 10.77 3.45 -23.67
C ILE A 275 11.49 2.14 -23.32
N VAL A 276 10.99 1.41 -22.31
CA VAL A 276 11.52 0.12 -21.89
C VAL A 276 11.38 -0.93 -23.00
N ARG A 277 10.22 -0.99 -23.67
CA ARG A 277 10.00 -1.89 -24.82
C ARG A 277 10.92 -1.57 -26.00
N ARG A 278 11.14 -0.29 -26.33
CA ARG A 278 12.11 0.12 -27.37
C ARG A 278 13.55 -0.30 -27.03
N ARG A 279 13.95 -0.18 -25.76
CA ARG A 279 15.30 -0.57 -25.29
C ARG A 279 15.52 -2.08 -25.28
N LEU A 280 14.50 -2.87 -24.97
CA LEU A 280 14.55 -4.33 -25.02
C LEU A 280 14.50 -4.86 -26.47
N ALA A 281 13.73 -4.20 -27.35
CA ALA A 281 13.69 -4.52 -28.78
C ALA A 281 15.02 -4.19 -29.49
N SER A 282 15.69 -3.10 -29.12
CA SER A 282 17.01 -2.76 -29.68
C SER A 282 18.12 -3.71 -29.23
N ARG A 283 18.00 -4.32 -28.03
CA ARG A 283 18.92 -5.37 -27.54
C ARG A 283 18.68 -6.76 -28.16
N ARG A 284 17.51 -7.03 -28.72
CA ARG A 284 17.16 -8.31 -29.37
C ARG A 284 17.41 -8.33 -30.88
N ARG A 285 17.95 -7.26 -31.48
CA ARG A 285 18.44 -7.33 -32.86
C ARG A 285 19.70 -8.21 -32.88
N PRO A 286 19.70 -9.38 -33.55
CA PRO A 286 20.96 -10.06 -33.80
C PRO A 286 21.84 -9.10 -34.64
N MET A 287 23.13 -9.03 -34.33
CA MET A 287 24.11 -8.39 -35.23
C MET A 287 23.92 -9.02 -36.60
N ALA A 288 23.26 -8.30 -37.51
CA ALA A 288 23.24 -8.66 -38.90
C ALA A 288 24.69 -8.71 -39.34
N ALA A 289 25.12 -9.89 -39.81
CA ALA A 289 26.44 -10.15 -40.35
C ALA A 289 26.86 -8.97 -41.23
N THR A 290 28.00 -8.38 -40.87
CA THR A 290 28.71 -7.40 -41.65
C THR A 290 28.85 -7.93 -43.08
N ARG A 291 28.05 -7.37 -43.99
CA ARG A 291 28.28 -7.50 -45.42
C ARG A 291 29.69 -7.00 -45.70
N THR A 292 30.56 -7.92 -46.10
CA THR A 292 31.87 -7.63 -46.67
C THR A 292 31.68 -6.82 -47.95
N SER A 293 31.98 -5.53 -47.87
CA SER A 293 32.16 -4.67 -49.04
C SER A 293 33.46 -5.08 -49.75
N PRO A 294 33.49 -5.28 -51.08
CA PRO A 294 34.72 -5.63 -51.78
C PRO A 294 35.69 -4.44 -51.82
N CYS A 295 36.97 -4.74 -51.59
CA CYS A 295 38.08 -3.80 -51.60
C CYS A 295 38.33 -3.23 -53.02
N PRO A 296 38.46 -1.90 -53.23
CA PRO A 296 38.59 -1.30 -54.56
C PRO A 296 40.04 -1.26 -55.10
N CYS A 297 40.89 -2.24 -54.75
CA CYS A 297 42.31 -2.25 -55.16
C CYS A 297 42.70 -3.31 -56.20
N CYS A 298 41.75 -4.02 -56.82
CA CYS A 298 42.05 -4.97 -57.90
C CYS A 298 41.42 -4.57 -59.22
N ALA A 299 41.91 -3.45 -59.76
CA ALA A 299 41.87 -3.19 -61.19
C ALA A 299 42.97 -4.01 -61.88
N ARG A 300 42.60 -4.85 -62.85
CA ARG A 300 43.21 -4.98 -64.20
C ARG A 300 43.04 -6.40 -64.73
N GLY A 301 42.44 -6.49 -65.93
CA GLY A 301 42.81 -7.53 -66.87
C GLY A 301 41.68 -8.16 -67.67
N ARG A 302 41.59 -7.75 -68.94
CA ARG A 302 41.26 -8.58 -70.12
C ARG A 302 39.79 -9.00 -70.28
N THR A 303 39.04 -8.30 -71.13
CA THR A 303 38.87 -8.51 -72.58
C THR A 303 38.03 -9.73 -72.97
N SER A 304 36.91 -9.43 -73.64
CA SER A 304 36.23 -10.23 -74.69
C SER A 304 35.57 -11.54 -74.22
N ARG A 305 34.49 -12.06 -74.79
CA ARG A 305 33.55 -11.70 -75.86
C ARG A 305 32.43 -12.75 -75.76
N ALA A 306 31.27 -12.38 -76.30
CA ALA A 306 30.29 -13.28 -76.95
C ALA A 306 29.53 -14.26 -76.04
N SER A 307 28.20 -14.10 -75.97
CA SER A 307 27.21 -14.92 -76.70
C SER A 307 26.95 -16.24 -75.97
N SER A 308 25.75 -16.73 -75.74
CA SER A 308 24.39 -16.43 -76.15
C SER A 308 23.59 -17.61 -75.57
N THR A 309 22.26 -17.46 -75.50
CA THR A 309 21.28 -18.58 -75.36
C THR A 309 21.37 -19.38 -74.05
N GLY A 310 20.34 -19.48 -73.21
CA GLY A 310 18.92 -19.49 -73.50
C GLY A 310 18.34 -20.79 -72.96
N ARG A 311 17.11 -20.68 -72.44
CA ARG A 311 16.08 -21.71 -72.23
C ARG A 311 16.00 -22.42 -70.88
N ILE A 312 14.81 -22.14 -70.30
CA ILE A 312 13.89 -22.93 -69.47
C ILE A 312 14.24 -23.03 -67.99
#